data_AF-A0A371CH73-F1
#
_entry.id   AF-A0A371CH73-F1
#
_cell.length_a   1.000
_cell.length_b   1.000
_cell.length_c   1.000
_cell.angle_alpha   90.00
_cell.angle_beta   90.00
_cell.angle_gamma   90.00
#
_symmetry.space_group_name_H-M   'P 1'
#
loop_
_entity.id
_entity.type
_entity.pdbx_description
1 polymer ?
#
loop_
_entity_poly.entity_id
_entity_poly.type
_entity_poly.pdbx_seq_one_letter_code
_entity_poly.pdbx_strand_id
1 'polypeptide(L)' 'MRWTNKLFLKNIVGIYDCGLFGWPPDIPFQCLSRIKTEPLRKLLRLWNAGELRIAKLTDEQRAQAAVDPAAFL' A
#
# COMPACT_ATOMS: atom_id res chain seq x y z
N MET A 1 -4.72 -14.48 7.58
CA MET A 1 -3.38 -13.93 7.28
C MET A 1 -3.26 -12.53 7.87
N ARG A 2 -2.26 -12.25 8.71
CA ARG A 2 -1.97 -10.87 9.17
C ARG A 2 -1.05 -10.23 8.14
N TRP A 3 -1.56 -9.35 7.29
CA TRP A 3 -0.74 -8.45 6.49
C TRP A 3 -0.05 -7.45 7.43
N THR A 4 1.18 -7.76 7.81
CA THR A 4 2.06 -6.80 8.48
C THR A 4 2.74 -5.94 7.41
N ASN A 5 3.18 -4.73 7.77
CA ASN A 5 3.95 -3.86 6.87
C ASN A 5 5.12 -4.63 6.25
N LYS A 6 5.82 -5.43 7.07
CA LYS A 6 6.92 -6.30 6.61
C LYS A 6 6.50 -7.30 5.53
N LEU A 7 5.34 -7.95 5.65
CA LEU A 7 4.84 -8.89 4.65
C LEU A 7 4.36 -8.17 3.38
N PHE A 8 3.77 -6.99 3.51
CA PHE A 8 3.40 -6.17 2.37
C PHE A 8 4.65 -5.74 1.59
N LEU A 9 5.63 -5.15 2.25
CA LEU A 9 6.89 -4.71 1.63
C LEU A 9 7.63 -5.88 0.97
N LYS A 10 7.72 -7.03 1.65
CA LYS A 10 8.39 -8.21 1.07
C LYS A 10 7.70 -8.69 -0.20
N ASN A 11 6.38 -8.87 -0.16
CA ASN A 11 5.67 -9.53 -1.24
C ASN A 11 5.24 -8.55 -2.32
N ILE A 12 4.52 -7.48 -1.97
CA ILE A 12 3.96 -6.52 -2.93
C ILE A 12 5.07 -5.69 -3.56
N VAL A 13 5.91 -5.06 -2.74
CA VAL A 13 7.00 -4.22 -3.26
C VAL A 13 8.14 -5.08 -3.81
N GLY A 14 8.63 -6.05 -3.04
CA GLY A 14 9.82 -6.81 -3.42
C GLY A 14 9.62 -7.91 -4.46
N ILE A 15 8.59 -8.77 -4.30
CA ILE A 15 8.40 -9.92 -5.20
C ILE A 15 7.54 -9.55 -6.41
N TYR A 16 6.50 -8.76 -6.20
CA TYR A 16 5.54 -8.42 -7.25
C TYR A 16 5.86 -7.10 -7.94
N ASP A 17 6.90 -6.36 -7.55
CA ASP A 17 7.26 -5.05 -8.12
C ASP A 17 6.04 -4.11 -8.19
N CYS A 18 5.24 -4.07 -7.12
CA CYS A 18 4.04 -3.26 -7.01
C CYS A 18 4.13 -2.30 -5.83
N GLY A 19 3.56 -1.10 -5.98
CA GLY A 19 3.43 -0.12 -4.90
C GLY A 19 1.97 0.10 -4.52
N LEU A 20 1.76 0.55 -3.28
CA LEU A 20 0.49 1.11 -2.84
C LEU A 20 0.52 2.63 -3.02
N PHE A 21 -0.39 3.13 -3.85
CA PHE A 21 -0.47 4.56 -4.14
C PHE A 21 -1.75 5.14 -3.56
N GLY A 22 -1.64 6.36 -3.02
CA GLY A 22 -2.79 7.11 -2.49
C GLY A 22 -3.32 6.58 -1.15
N TRP A 23 -2.50 5.85 -0.38
CA TRP A 23 -2.85 5.52 0.99
C TRP A 23 -2.94 6.80 1.84
N PRO A 24 -4.05 7.06 2.56
CA PRO A 24 -4.20 8.30 3.31
C PRO A 24 -3.24 8.38 4.51
N PRO A 25 -2.56 9.51 4.72
CA PRO A 25 -1.59 9.66 5.81
C PRO A 25 -2.24 9.65 7.20
N ASP A 26 -3.54 9.93 7.29
CA ASP A 26 -4.32 9.90 8.53
C ASP A 26 -4.76 8.49 8.96
N ILE A 27 -4.56 7.48 8.11
CA ILE A 27 -4.94 6.09 8.39
C ILE A 27 -3.67 5.25 8.52
N PRO A 28 -3.33 4.72 9.72
CA PRO A 28 -2.19 3.83 9.85
C PRO A 28 -2.32 2.60 8.95
N PHE A 29 -1.28 2.28 8.19
CA PHE A 29 -1.27 1.06 7.39
C PHE A 29 -1.28 -0.18 8.30
N GLN A 30 -2.32 -1.01 8.17
CA GLN A 30 -2.48 -2.25 8.91
C GLN A 30 -3.52 -3.15 8.24
N CYS A 31 -3.70 -4.36 8.74
CA CYS A 31 -4.79 -5.24 8.31
C CYS A 31 -6.14 -4.51 8.36
N LEU A 32 -6.92 -4.54 7.28
CA LEU A 32 -8.23 -3.88 7.19
C LEU A 32 -9.18 -4.28 8.33
N SER A 33 -9.12 -5.54 8.79
CA SER A 33 -9.90 -6.03 9.94
C SER A 33 -9.59 -5.36 11.28
N ARG A 34 -8.51 -4.57 11.35
CA ARG A 34 -8.09 -3.80 12.53
C ARG A 34 -8.42 -2.30 12.39
N ILE A 35 -8.92 -1.88 11.24
CA ILE A 35 -9.31 -0.50 10.96
C ILE A 35 -10.79 -0.34 11.33
N LYS A 36 -11.14 0.79 11.96
CA LYS A 36 -12.54 1.12 12.29
C LYS A 36 -13.37 1.34 11.02
N THR A 37 -14.69 1.24 11.14
CA THR A 37 -15.63 1.36 10.01
C THR A 37 -15.48 2.66 9.22
N GLU A 38 -15.34 3.81 9.88
CA GLU A 38 -15.27 5.11 9.18
C GLU A 38 -14.02 5.25 8.29
N PRO A 39 -12.78 5.00 8.78
CA PRO A 39 -11.62 4.96 7.90
C PRO A 39 -11.73 3.91 6.78
N LEU A 40 -12.36 2.75 7.03
CA LEU A 40 -12.60 1.75 5.98
C LEU A 40 -13.52 2.28 4.86
N ARG A 41 -14.58 3.03 5.19
CA ARG A 41 -15.43 3.68 4.19
C ARG A 41 -14.65 4.68 3.36
N LYS A 42 -13.75 5.45 3.97
CA LYS A 42 -12.84 6.36 3.26
C LYS A 42 -11.92 5.61 2.31
N LEU A 43 -11.27 4.53 2.76
CA LEU A 43 -10.42 3.68 1.91
C LEU A 43 -11.21 3.10 0.73
N LEU A 44 -12.43 2.60 0.96
CA LEU A 44 -13.28 2.07 -0.09
C LEU A 44 -13.65 3.13 -1.13
N ARG A 45 -13.97 4.35 -0.69
CA ARG A 45 -14.27 5.46 -1.60
C ARG A 45 -13.06 5.81 -2.47
N LEU A 46 -11.88 5.93 -1.89
CA LEU A 46 -10.64 6.22 -2.62
C LEU A 46 -10.28 5.09 -3.59
N TRP A 47 -10.51 3.84 -3.19
CA TRP A 47 -10.31 2.67 -4.04
C TRP A 47 -11.22 2.71 -5.26
N ASN A 48 -12.51 2.97 -5.05
CA ASN A 48 -13.50 3.05 -6.13
C ASN A 48 -13.25 4.26 -7.05
N ALA A 49 -12.67 5.34 -6.55
CA ALA A 49 -12.25 6.50 -7.34
C ALA A 49 -10.94 6.27 -8.11
N GLY A 50 -10.20 5.20 -7.82
CA GLY A 50 -8.87 4.93 -8.39
C GLY A 50 -7.73 5.76 -7.77
N GLU A 51 -8.02 6.54 -6.73
CA GLU A 51 -7.03 7.32 -5.98
C GLU A 51 -6.18 6.40 -5.08
N LEU A 52 -6.81 5.39 -4.47
CA LEU A 52 -6.12 4.31 -3.76
C LEU A 52 -5.98 3.10 -4.69
N ARG A 53 -4.75 2.70 -4.99
CA ARG A 53 -4.50 1.59 -5.92
C ARG A 53 -3.20 0.85 -5.66
N ILE A 54 -3.18 -0.43 -6.03
CA ILE A 54 -1.94 -1.20 -6.16
C ILE A 54 -1.58 -1.23 -7.65
N ALA A 55 -0.39 -0.75 -7.99
CA ALA A 55 0.07 -0.67 -9.38
C ALA A 55 1.53 -1.11 -9.51
N LYS A 56 1.91 -1.55 -10.71
CA LYS A 56 3.29 -1.89 -11.03
C LYS A 56 4.19 -0.66 -10.90
N LEU A 57 5.36 -0.86 -10.31
CA LEU A 57 6.40 0.15 -10.22
C LEU A 57 7.06 0.33 -11.59
N THR A 58 7.41 1.57 -11.94
CA THR A 58 8.31 1.87 -13.07
C THR A 58 9.74 1.43 -12.75
N ASP A 59 10.63 1.41 -13.74
CA ASP A 59 12.04 1.03 -13.53
C ASP A 59 12.75 1.94 -12.52
N GLU A 60 12.48 3.24 -12.57
CA GLU A 60 12.99 4.20 -11.59
C GLU A 60 12.43 3.94 -10.19
N GLN A 61 11.13 3.62 -10.10
CA GLN A 61 10.49 3.30 -8.83
C GLN A 61 10.99 1.97 -8.25
N ARG A 62 11.31 0.99 -9.09
CA ARG A 62 11.94 -0.27 -8.64
C ARG A 62 13.34 -0.02 -8.10
N ALA A 63 14.14 0.82 -8.77
CA ALA A 63 15.44 1.23 -8.26
C ALA A 63 15.32 1.94 -6.90
N GLN A 64 14.33 2.83 -6.76
CA GLN A 64 14.05 3.49 -5.48
C GLN A 64 13.58 2.48 -4.42
N ALA A 65 12.71 1.54 -4.77
CA ALA A 65 12.19 0.52 -3.87
C ALA A 65 13.28 -0.44 -3.39
N ALA A 66 14.33 -0.66 -4.19
CA ALA A 66 15.49 -1.45 -3.77
C ALA A 66 16.30 -0.78 -2.64
N VAL A 67 16.26 0.56 -2.57
CA VAL A 67 16.91 1.36 -1.52
C VAL A 67 15.98 1.58 -0.33
N ASP A 68 14.73 1.96 -0.60
CA ASP A 68 13.70 2.23 0.39
C ASP A 68 12.34 1.65 -0.06
N PRO A 69 12.03 0.40 0.33
CA PRO A 69 10.73 -0.20 0.05
C PRO A 69 9.56 0.54 0.70
N ALA A 70 9.79 1.23 1.83
CA ALA A 70 8.73 1.87 2.60
C ALA A 70 8.14 3.11 1.89
N ALA A 71 8.84 3.67 0.92
CA ALA A 71 8.34 4.75 0.06
C ALA A 71 7.15 4.33 -0.83
N PHE A 72 6.89 3.03 -0.96
CA PHE A 72 5.82 2.46 -1.80
C PHE A 72 4.75 1.75 -0.97
N LEU A 73 4.64 2.14 0.30
CA LEU A 73 3.60 1.73 1.25
C LEU A 73 2.65 2.88 1.57
#